data_AF-A0A958G0U6-F1
#
_entry.id   AF-A0A958G0U6-F1
#
_cell.length_a   1.000
_cell.length_b   1.000
_cell.length_c   1.000
_cell.angle_alpha   90.00
_cell.angle_beta   90.00
_cell.angle_gamma   90.00
#
_symmetry.space_group_name_H-M   'P 1'
#
loop_
_entity.id
_entity.type
_entity.pdbx_description
1 polymer ?
#
loop_
_entity_poly.entity_id
_entity_poly.type
_entity_poly.pdbx_seq_one_letter_code
_entity_poly.pdbx_strand_id
1 'polypeptide(L)' 'MAKWLIKSEPHTYSIDQLRRDRSTWWDGVRNYQARNYLRSMKVGDQVLFYHSVVTPPAIVGLARVSSVAQPD' A
#
# COMPACT_ATOMS: atom_id res chain seq x y z
N MET A 1 10.04 -10.64 -9.70
CA MET A 1 9.16 -9.54 -9.30
C MET A 1 8.67 -9.84 -7.89
N ALA A 2 8.91 -8.98 -6.92
CA ALA A 2 8.47 -9.23 -5.55
C ALA A 2 6.96 -8.99 -5.44
N LYS A 3 6.33 -9.64 -4.45
CA LYS A 3 4.92 -9.47 -4.13
C LYS A 3 4.80 -8.93 -2.71
N TRP A 4 4.07 -7.85 -2.56
CA TRP A 4 3.88 -7.14 -1.30
C TRP A 4 2.40 -7.15 -0.89
N LEU A 5 2.13 -6.90 0.37
CA LEU A 5 0.80 -6.62 0.90
C LEU A 5 0.88 -5.38 1.76
N ILE A 6 0.04 -4.39 1.45
CA ILE A 6 -0.12 -3.17 2.25
C ILE A 6 -1.51 -3.17 2.88
N LYS A 7 -1.62 -2.57 4.06
CA LYS A 7 -2.87 -2.48 4.82
C LYS A 7 -3.32 -1.04 4.91
N SER A 8 -4.59 -0.78 4.66
CA SER A 8 -5.22 0.51 4.93
C SER A 8 -6.62 0.31 5.46
N GLU A 9 -7.06 1.19 6.34
CA GLU A 9 -8.44 1.26 6.76
C GLU A 9 -9.26 1.93 5.65
N PRO A 10 -10.38 1.33 5.20
CA PRO A 10 -11.14 1.84 4.05
C PRO A 10 -11.66 3.27 4.25
N HIS A 11 -11.88 3.68 5.51
CA HIS A 11 -12.33 5.02 5.86
C HIS A 11 -11.22 6.07 5.82
N THR A 12 -9.94 5.66 5.94
CA THR A 12 -8.78 6.54 5.84
C THR A 12 -8.33 6.67 4.39
N TYR A 13 -8.12 5.54 3.71
CA TYR A 13 -7.75 5.51 2.30
C TYR A 13 -8.13 4.18 1.64
N SER A 14 -9.06 4.22 0.67
CA SER A 14 -9.62 3.02 0.04
C SER A 14 -9.00 2.70 -1.33
N ILE A 15 -9.21 1.48 -1.83
CA ILE A 15 -8.80 1.08 -3.18
C ILE A 15 -9.54 1.87 -4.26
N ASP A 16 -10.79 2.26 -4.01
CA ASP A 16 -11.56 3.07 -4.96
C ASP A 16 -11.07 4.51 -5.00
N GLN A 17 -10.58 5.03 -3.88
CA GLN A 17 -9.86 6.30 -3.86
C GLN A 17 -8.57 6.20 -4.66
N LEU A 18 -7.75 5.16 -4.44
CA LEU A 18 -6.56 4.92 -5.26
C LEU A 18 -6.86 4.82 -6.76
N ARG A 19 -7.97 4.18 -7.15
CA ARG A 19 -8.41 4.10 -8.55
C ARG A 19 -8.72 5.48 -9.14
N ARG A 20 -9.34 6.38 -8.36
CA ARG A 20 -9.62 7.76 -8.77
C ARG A 20 -8.34 8.59 -8.86
N ASP A 21 -7.51 8.51 -7.83
CA ASP A 21 -6.30 9.34 -7.67
C ASP A 21 -5.15 8.87 -8.58
N ARG A 22 -5.24 7.65 -9.12
CA ARG A 22 -4.26 6.97 -9.99
C ARG A 22 -2.94 6.59 -9.32
N SER A 23 -2.50 7.35 -8.33
CA SER A 23 -1.31 7.10 -7.52
C SER A 23 -1.42 7.84 -6.19
N THR A 24 -0.75 7.34 -5.16
CA THR A 24 -0.64 8.03 -3.87
C THR A 24 0.72 7.80 -3.24
N TRP A 25 1.09 8.66 -2.31
CA TRP A 25 2.18 8.42 -1.37
C TRP A 25 1.72 7.40 -0.33
N TRP A 26 2.57 6.42 -0.04
CA TRP A 26 2.30 5.46 1.03
C TRP A 26 3.01 5.90 2.30
N ASP A 27 2.40 6.87 2.97
CA ASP A 27 2.89 7.51 4.19
C ASP A 27 2.39 6.81 5.46
N GLY A 28 2.67 7.39 6.62
CA GLY A 28 2.07 6.97 7.90
C GLY A 28 2.62 5.67 8.49
N VAL A 29 3.61 5.04 7.83
CA VAL A 29 4.23 3.80 8.32
C VAL A 29 5.20 4.10 9.47
N ARG A 30 4.75 3.85 10.70
CA ARG A 30 5.55 4.03 11.93
C ARG A 30 6.22 2.76 12.43
N ASN A 31 5.92 1.60 11.84
CA ASN A 31 6.59 0.34 12.16
C ASN A 31 7.93 0.23 11.41
N TYR A 32 9.04 0.02 12.14
CA TYR A 32 10.39 -0.02 11.57
C TYR A 32 10.59 -1.12 10.52
N GLN A 33 10.02 -2.31 10.74
CA GLN A 33 10.14 -3.42 9.80
C GLN A 33 9.36 -3.13 8.51
N ALA A 34 8.12 -2.65 8.63
CA ALA A 34 7.31 -2.24 7.48
C ALA A 34 7.97 -1.10 6.68
N ARG A 35 8.57 -0.11 7.36
CA ARG A 35 9.37 0.93 6.73
C ARG A 35 10.55 0.35 5.93
N ASN A 36 11.26 -0.63 6.50
CA ASN A 36 12.36 -1.28 5.80
C ASN A 36 11.88 -2.09 4.59
N TYR A 37 10.67 -2.68 4.64
CA TYR A 37 10.04 -3.31 3.48
C TYR A 37 9.69 -2.28 2.40
N LEU A 38 9.09 -1.14 2.74
CA LEU A 38 8.82 -0.05 1.78
C LEU A 38 10.10 0.40 1.06
N ARG A 39 11.21 0.56 1.80
CA ARG A 39 12.52 0.91 1.23
C ARG A 39 13.10 -0.15 0.30
N SER A 40 12.64 -1.40 0.43
CA SER A 40 13.09 -2.53 -0.38
C SER A 40 12.23 -2.75 -1.63
N MET A 41 11.08 -2.07 -1.74
CA MET A 41 10.18 -2.14 -2.89
C MET A 41 10.81 -1.49 -4.13
N LYS A 42 10.60 -2.10 -5.29
CA LYS A 42 11.07 -1.57 -6.58
C LYS A 42 9.89 -1.17 -7.46
N VAL A 43 10.08 -0.13 -8.27
CA VAL A 43 9.10 0.27 -9.29
C VAL A 43 8.74 -0.96 -10.14
N GLY A 44 7.43 -1.19 -10.31
CA GLY A 44 6.93 -2.36 -11.01
C GLY A 44 6.49 -3.53 -10.12
N ASP A 45 6.94 -3.61 -8.86
CA ASP A 45 6.51 -4.67 -7.95
C ASP A 45 4.99 -4.64 -7.71
N GLN A 46 4.40 -5.84 -7.58
CA GLN A 46 2.97 -6.00 -7.33
C GLN A 46 2.65 -5.85 -5.84
N VAL A 47 1.56 -5.16 -5.56
CA VAL A 47 1.10 -4.89 -4.20
C VAL A 47 -0.36 -5.30 -4.04
N LEU A 48 -0.64 -6.21 -3.10
CA LEU A 48 -1.98 -6.55 -2.67
C LEU A 48 -2.48 -5.45 -1.73
N PHE A 49 -3.63 -4.85 -2.05
CA PHE A 49 -4.25 -3.82 -1.22
C PHE A 49 -5.24 -4.49 -0.26
N TYR A 50 -4.93 -4.47 1.03
CA TYR A 50 -5.72 -5.12 2.08
C TYR A 50 -6.48 -4.08 2.90
N HIS A 51 -7.80 -4.23 3.01
CA HIS A 51 -8.61 -3.46 3.94
C HIS A 51 -8.54 -4.08 5.33
N SER A 52 -7.95 -3.35 6.27
CA SER A 52 -7.86 -3.70 7.69
C SER A 52 -8.89 -2.94 8.53
N VAL A 53 -9.09 -3.37 9.78
CA VAL A 53 -9.99 -2.71 10.75
C VAL A 53 -11.40 -2.50 10.17
N VAL A 54 -11.89 -3.52 9.46
CA VAL A 54 -13.22 -3.59 8.87
C VAL A 54 -13.70 -5.04 8.94
N THR A 55 -15.00 -5.25 8.88
CA THR A 55 -15.61 -6.59 8.91
C THR A 55 -16.42 -6.82 7.63
N PRO A 56 -16.07 -7.82 6.80
CA PRO A 56 -14.88 -8.68 6.88
C PRO A 56 -13.61 -7.97 6.35
N PRO A 57 -12.42 -8.22 6.93
CA PRO A 57 -11.18 -7.70 6.37
C PRO A 57 -10.73 -8.56 5.18
N ALA A 58 -10.29 -7.94 4.09
CA ALA A 58 -10.03 -8.64 2.85
C ALA A 58 -8.99 -7.96 1.95
N ILE A 59 -8.40 -8.72 1.03
CA ILE A 59 -7.69 -8.17 -0.12
C ILE A 59 -8.76 -7.66 -1.10
N VAL A 60 -8.71 -6.37 -1.42
CA VAL A 60 -9.73 -5.69 -2.23
C VAL A 60 -9.22 -5.25 -3.59
N GLY A 61 -7.93 -5.42 -3.86
CA GLY A 61 -7.36 -5.09 -5.16
C GLY A 61 -5.87 -5.32 -5.29
N LEU A 62 -5.38 -4.97 -6.48
CA LEU A 62 -3.97 -4.98 -6.85
C LEU A 62 -3.54 -3.56 -7.21
N ALA A 63 -2.35 -3.21 -6.74
CA ALA A 63 -1.64 -2.00 -7.09
C ALA A 63 -0.22 -2.37 -7.54
N ARG A 64 0.54 -1.36 -7.97
CA ARG A 64 1.93 -1.48 -8.38
C ARG A 64 2.72 -0.32 -7.79
N VAL A 65 3.95 -0.60 -7.38
CA VAL A 65 4.89 0.43 -6.93
C VAL A 65 5.20 1.37 -8.10
N SER A 66 4.87 2.66 -7.96
CA SER A 66 5.08 3.70 -8.97
C SER A 66 6.35 4.51 -8.77
N SER A 67 6.89 4.56 -7.54
CA SER A 67 8.11 5.28 -7.17
C SER A 67 8.86 4.54 -6.04
N VAL A 68 10.16 4.82 -5.90
CA VAL A 68 10.96 4.32 -4.78
C VAL A 68 10.65 5.10 -3.49
N ALA A 69 10.94 4.50 -2.33
CA ALA A 69 10.72 5.16 -1.05
C ALA A 69 11.49 6.49 -0.93
N GLN A 70 10.81 7.51 -0.42
CA GLN A 70 11.37 8.82 -0.10
C GLN A 70 11.13 9.11 1.40
N PRO A 71 11.81 10.11 1.99
CA PRO A 71 11.44 10.59 3.33
C PRO A 71 9.95 10.94 3.38
N ASP A 72 9.27 10.40 4.39
CA ASP A 72 7.92 10.78 4.80
C ASP A 72 8.00 12.05 5.65
#